data_AF-A0A0X3S7B3-F1
#
_entry.id   AF-A0A0X3S7B3-F1
#
_cell.length_a   1.000
_cell.length_b   1.000
_cell.length_c   1.000
_cell.angle_alpha   90.00
_cell.angle_beta   90.00
_cell.angle_gamma   90.00
#
_symmetry.space_group_name_H-M   'P 1'
#
loop_
_entity.id
_entity.type
_entity.pdbx_description
1 polymer ?
#
loop_
_entity_poly.entity_id
_entity_poly.type
_entity_poly.pdbx_seq_one_letter_code
_entity_poly.pdbx_strand_id
1 'polypeptide(L)' 'MDEAPRRIDPTTDRVSAALVLGCSPEQIGPCTRCQGLTCRYGRNARLVCPHCRAVDVRTGSAPG' A
#
# COMPACT_ATOMS: atom_id res chain seq x y z
N MET A 1 -14.07 -12.56 4.95
CA MET A 1 -13.89 -11.10 4.84
C MET A 1 -12.76 -10.85 3.85
N ASP A 2 -13.07 -10.66 2.58
CA ASP A 2 -12.08 -10.26 1.56
C ASP A 2 -12.35 -8.80 1.21
N GLU A 3 -12.28 -7.92 2.22
CA GLU A 3 -12.33 -6.50 1.96
C GLU A 3 -10.97 -6.12 1.39
N ALA A 4 -10.91 -6.01 0.07
CA ALA A 4 -9.68 -5.66 -0.64
C ALA A 4 -9.04 -4.45 0.05
N PRO A 5 -7.72 -4.45 0.32
CA PRO A 5 -7.09 -3.38 1.06
C PRO A 5 -7.39 -2.05 0.36
N ARG A 6 -8.05 -1.10 1.04
CA ARG A 6 -8.42 0.18 0.42
C ARG A 6 -7.16 0.99 0.13
N ARG A 7 -7.17 1.72 -1.00
CA ARG A 7 -6.09 2.68 -1.31
C ARG A 7 -6.18 3.84 -0.33
N ILE A 8 -5.03 4.23 0.22
CA ILE A 8 -4.90 5.44 1.01
C ILE A 8 -4.62 6.59 0.05
N ASP A 9 -5.43 7.65 0.10
CA ASP A 9 -5.31 8.80 -0.78
C ASP A 9 -3.96 9.51 -0.55
N PRO A 10 -3.23 9.94 -1.60
CA PRO A 10 -1.96 10.66 -1.45
C PRO A 10 -2.07 11.96 -0.64
N THR A 11 -3.27 12.54 -0.52
CA THR A 11 -3.53 13.73 0.31
C THR A 11 -3.76 13.41 1.78
N THR A 12 -3.90 12.12 2.14
CA THR A 12 -4.06 11.68 3.52
C THR A 12 -2.83 12.03 4.34
N ASP A 13 -3.02 12.46 5.57
CA ASP A 13 -1.91 12.72 6.48
C ASP A 13 -1.04 11.45 6.69
N ARG A 14 0.28 11.63 6.73
CA ARG A 14 1.23 10.51 6.83
C ARG A 14 1.13 9.78 8.16
N VAL A 15 0.76 10.45 9.25
CA VAL A 15 0.53 9.82 10.56
C VAL A 15 -0.71 8.94 10.49
N SER A 16 -1.78 9.44 9.89
CA SER A 16 -2.99 8.64 9.66
C SER A 16 -2.71 7.41 8.79
N ALA A 17 -1.96 7.58 7.71
CA ALA A 17 -1.56 6.48 6.83
C ALA A 17 -0.67 5.46 7.55
N ALA A 18 0.26 5.93 8.38
CA ALA A 18 1.13 5.12 9.23
C ALA A 18 0.35 4.23 10.20
N LEU A 19 -0.69 4.78 10.86
CA LEU A 19 -1.56 4.01 11.75
C LEU A 19 -2.30 2.89 11.00
N VAL A 20 -2.81 3.18 9.81
CA VAL A 20 -3.49 2.18 8.96
C VAL A 20 -2.53 1.09 8.48
N LEU A 21 -1.29 1.47 8.16
CA LEU A 21 -0.27 0.56 7.61
C LEU A 21 0.58 -0.13 8.69
N GLY A 22 0.42 0.26 9.96
CA GLY A 22 1.19 -0.27 11.09
C GLY A 22 2.68 0.07 11.01
N CYS A 23 3.03 1.25 10.52
CA CYS A 23 4.42 1.66 10.36
C CYS A 23 4.63 3.14 10.70
N SER A 24 5.86 3.64 10.68
CA SER A 24 6.15 5.03 11.06
C SER A 24 5.79 6.03 9.94
N PRO A 25 5.38 7.26 10.25
CA PRO A 25 5.02 8.28 9.24
C PRO A 25 6.20 8.64 8.30
N GLU A 26 7.42 8.56 8.80
CA GLU A 26 8.67 8.68 8.05
C GLU A 26 8.91 7.54 7.04
N GLN A 27 8.26 6.39 7.24
CA GLN A 27 8.29 5.26 6.34
C GLN A 27 7.25 5.36 5.22
N ILE A 28 6.32 6.32 5.32
CA ILE A 28 5.24 6.50 4.35
C ILE A 28 5.76 7.21 3.10
N GLY A 29 5.43 6.63 1.94
CA GLY A 29 5.72 7.22 0.64
C GLY A 29 4.68 6.82 -0.41
N PRO A 30 4.73 7.43 -1.60
CA PRO A 30 3.78 7.15 -2.66
C PRO A 30 4.04 5.79 -3.29
N CYS A 31 2.97 5.05 -3.59
CA CYS A 31 3.00 3.83 -4.36
C CYS A 31 3.45 4.10 -5.80
N THR A 32 4.33 3.26 -6.34
CA THR A 32 4.83 3.42 -7.71
C THR A 32 3.78 3.19 -8.81
N ARG A 33 2.65 2.55 -8.50
CA ARG A 33 1.57 2.27 -9.47
C ARG A 33 0.42 3.27 -9.43
N CYS A 34 -0.15 3.52 -8.25
CA CYS A 34 -1.37 4.33 -8.12
C CYS A 34 -1.15 5.66 -7.38
N GLN A 35 0.10 6.01 -7.04
CA GLN A 35 0.48 7.20 -6.25
C GLN A 35 -0.09 7.28 -4.82
N GLY A 36 -1.01 6.39 -4.43
CA GLY A 36 -1.54 6.30 -3.07
C GLY A 36 -0.48 5.95 -2.01
N LEU A 37 -0.73 6.30 -0.75
CA LEU A 37 0.26 6.12 0.31
C LEU A 37 0.46 4.64 0.66
N THR A 38 1.73 4.27 0.84
CA THR A 38 2.17 2.95 1.27
C THR A 38 3.40 3.08 2.17
N CYS A 39 3.70 2.03 2.92
CA CYS A 39 4.91 1.97 3.69
C CYS A 39 6.09 1.70 2.73
N ARG A 40 6.76 2.75 2.27
CA ARG A 40 7.77 2.71 1.19
C ARG A 40 9.19 2.54 1.71
N TYR A 41 9.47 2.96 2.94
CA TYR A 41 10.81 2.96 3.52
C TYR A 41 10.87 2.14 4.81
N GLY A 42 12.09 1.80 5.25
CA GLY A 42 12.32 1.03 6.48
C GLY A 42 12.15 -0.48 6.34
N ARG A 43 12.04 -1.17 7.47
CA ARG A 43 12.08 -2.65 7.53
C ARG A 43 10.89 -3.33 6.87
N ASN A 44 9.76 -2.62 6.78
CA ASN A 44 8.52 -3.08 6.12
C ASN A 44 8.28 -2.39 4.77
N ALA A 45 9.35 -1.87 4.14
CA ALA A 45 9.27 -1.17 2.85
C ALA A 45 8.62 -2.02 1.75
N ARG A 46 7.65 -1.41 1.05
CA ARG A 46 6.93 -1.98 -0.09
C ARG A 46 6.82 -0.93 -1.19
N LEU A 47 7.21 -1.32 -2.40
CA LEU A 47 7.11 -0.48 -3.59
C LEU A 47 5.66 -0.24 -4.04
N VAL A 48 4.81 -1.25 -3.83
CA VAL A 48 3.40 -1.25 -4.19
C VAL A 48 2.51 -1.28 -2.94
N CYS A 49 1.42 -0.51 -2.97
CA CYS A 49 0.46 -0.49 -1.88
C CYS A 49 -0.30 -1.84 -1.79
N PRO A 50 -0.87 -2.17 -0.62
CA PRO A 50 -1.64 -3.39 -0.43
C PRO A 50 -2.76 -3.59 -1.47
N HIS A 51 -3.42 -2.51 -1.89
CA HIS A 51 -4.44 -2.57 -2.94
C HIS A 51 -3.85 -2.99 -4.29
N CYS A 52 -2.79 -2.34 -4.75
CA CYS A 52 -2.16 -2.66 -6.03
C CYS A 52 -1.55 -4.06 -6.00
N ARG A 53 -1.03 -4.49 -4.85
CA ARG A 53 -0.55 -5.86 -4.66
C ARG A 53 -1.69 -6.88 -4.74
N ALA A 54 -2.84 -6.61 -4.11
CA ALA A 54 -4.00 -7.49 -4.19
C ALA A 54 -4.58 -7.57 -5.61
N VAL A 55 -4.62 -6.44 -6.33
CA VAL A 55 -5.00 -6.43 -7.76
C VAL A 55 -4.02 -7.26 -8.59
N ASP A 56 -2.72 -7.09 -8.38
CA ASP A 56 -1.69 -7.85 -9.10
C ASP A 56 -1.84 -9.36 -8.87
N VAL A 57 -2.05 -9.79 -7.61
CA VAL A 57 -2.31 -11.20 -7.28
C VAL A 57 -3.59 -11.72 -7.94
N ARG A 58 -4.66 -10.91 -8.01
CA ARG A 58 -5.91 -11.28 -8.68
C ARG A 58 -5.78 -11.30 -10.20
N THR A 59 -4.91 -10.47 -10.77
CA THR A 59 -4.71 -10.34 -12.23
C THR A 59 -3.62 -11.26 -12.74
N GLY A 60 -2.73 -11.77 -11.88
CA GLY A 60 -1.57 -12.57 -12.27
C GLY A 60 -1.29 -13.73 -11.31
N SER A 61 -2.07 -14.81 -11.42
CA SER A 61 -1.62 -16.23 -11.41
C SER A 61 -2.77 -17.19 -11.04
N ALA A 62 -3.54 -17.62 -12.04
CA ALA A 62 -3.67 -19.06 -12.27
C ALA A 62 -2.67 -19.40 -13.38
N PRO A 63 -1.76 -20.37 -13.23
CA PRO A 63 -1.02 -20.87 -14.37
C PRO A 63 -2.01 -21.68 -15.23
N GLY A 64 -2.18 -21.28 -16.48
CA GLY A 64 -2.91 -22.03 -17.51
C GLY A 64 -1.96 -22.38 -18.64
#